data_AF-A0A967XEU3-F1
#
_entry.id   AF-A0A967XEU3-F1
#
_cell.length_a   1.000
_cell.length_b   1.000
_cell.length_c   1.000
_cell.angle_alpha   90.00
_cell.angle_beta   90.00
_cell.angle_gamma   90.00
#
_symmetry.space_group_name_H-M   'P 1'
#
loop_
_entity.id
_entity.type
_entity.pdbx_description
1 polymer ?
#
loop_
_entity_poly.entity_id
_entity_poly.type
_entity_poly.pdbx_seq_one_letter_code
_entity_poly.pdbx_strand_id
1 'polypeptide(L)' 'AGFIGAEVAATARGLGLEVTMIEALPQPLSRVLGEEVGRVCGDVHRDNGVDLRTGVGVEAI' A
#
# COMPACT_ATOMS: atom_id res chain seq x y z
N ALA A 1 -1.19 -3.18 -2.25
CA ALA A 1 -1.31 -2.91 -3.69
C ALA A 1 -0.24 -3.70 -4.46
N GLY A 2 -0.32 -3.68 -5.79
CA GLY A 2 0.81 -3.98 -6.68
C GLY A 2 1.77 -2.78 -6.84
N PHE A 3 2.79 -2.89 -7.70
CA PHE A 3 3.81 -1.85 -7.90
C PHE A 3 3.22 -0.48 -8.24
N ILE A 4 2.31 -0.42 -9.20
CA ILE A 4 1.68 0.84 -9.63
C ILE A 4 0.99 1.55 -8.46
N GLY A 5 0.17 0.83 -7.68
CA GLY A 5 -0.53 1.42 -6.55
C GLY A 5 0.43 1.92 -5.46
N ALA A 6 1.51 1.19 -5.21
CA ALA A 6 2.56 1.60 -4.27
C ALA A 6 3.29 2.87 -4.76
N GLU A 7 3.72 2.92 -6.01
CA GLU A 7 4.41 4.09 -6.59
C GLU A 7 3.52 5.34 -6.62
N VAL A 8 2.24 5.18 -6.99
CA VAL A 8 1.27 6.28 -6.97
C VAL A 8 1.02 6.77 -5.55
N ALA A 9 0.86 5.86 -4.58
CA ALA A 9 0.67 6.23 -3.18
C ALA A 9 1.88 7.01 -2.63
N ALA A 10 3.11 6.54 -2.89
CA ALA A 10 4.33 7.23 -2.48
C ALA A 10 4.44 8.61 -3.15
N THR A 11 4.17 8.70 -4.45
CA THR A 11 4.21 9.96 -5.20
C THR A 11 3.19 10.96 -4.68
N ALA A 12 1.94 10.55 -4.48
CA ALA A 12 0.88 11.40 -3.95
C ALA A 12 1.20 11.91 -2.53
N ARG A 13 1.76 11.05 -1.66
CA ARG A 13 2.27 11.48 -0.35
C ARG A 13 3.43 12.47 -0.46
N GLY A 14 4.37 12.24 -1.37
CA GLY A 14 5.46 13.17 -1.65
C GLY A 14 4.98 14.54 -2.14
N LEU A 15 3.81 14.60 -2.77
CA LEU A 15 3.12 15.83 -3.17
C LEU A 15 2.27 16.46 -2.06
N GLY A 16 2.28 15.91 -0.85
CA GLY A 16 1.54 16.44 0.31
C GLY A 16 0.06 16.08 0.35
N LEU A 17 -0.40 15.16 -0.50
CA LEU A 17 -1.80 14.72 -0.51
C LEU A 17 -2.06 13.70 0.60
N GLU A 18 -3.29 13.66 1.12
CA GLU A 18 -3.75 12.56 1.95
C GLU A 18 -4.01 11.32 1.08
N VAL A 19 -3.53 10.16 1.51
CA VAL A 19 -3.61 8.92 0.73
C VAL A 19 -4.06 7.78 1.64
N THR A 20 -5.18 7.15 1.26
CA THR A 20 -5.58 5.83 1.75
C THR A 20 -5.30 4.81 0.67
N MET A 21 -4.63 3.71 1.02
CA MET A 21 -4.34 2.59 0.13
C MET A 21 -5.03 1.32 0.66
N ILE A 22 -5.90 0.74 -0.16
CA ILE A 22 -6.62 -0.50 0.15
C ILE A 22 -5.91 -1.69 -0.52
N GLU A 23 -5.67 -2.77 0.22
CA GLU A 23 -5.06 -4.00 -0.27
C GLU A 23 -5.83 -5.23 0.25
N ALA A 24 -6.23 -6.11 -0.67
CA ALA A 24 -7.00 -7.31 -0.35
C ALA A 24 -6.15 -8.41 0.30
N LEU A 25 -4.87 -8.50 -0.03
CA LEU A 25 -3.91 -9.44 0.54
C LEU A 25 -3.38 -8.95 1.90
N PRO A 26 -2.71 -9.83 2.67
CA PRO A 26 -2.14 -9.45 3.96
C PRO A 26 -1.07 -8.35 3.88
N GLN A 27 -0.33 -8.28 2.77
CA GLN A 27 0.73 -7.30 2.55
C GLN A 27 0.78 -6.83 1.08
N PRO A 28 1.15 -5.56 0.81
CA PRO A 28 1.40 -5.08 -0.55
C PRO A 28 2.57 -5.84 -1.18
N LEU A 29 2.58 -5.97 -2.51
CA LEU A 29 3.64 -6.63 -3.28
C LEU A 29 3.93 -8.11 -2.92
N SER A 30 3.18 -8.70 -1.99
CA SER A 30 3.40 -10.07 -1.48
C SER A 30 3.39 -11.13 -2.58
N ARG A 31 2.59 -10.94 -3.63
CA ARG A 31 2.54 -11.85 -4.78
C ARG A 31 3.82 -11.89 -5.62
N VAL A 32 4.66 -10.85 -5.54
CA VAL A 32 5.90 -10.74 -6.33
C VAL A 32 7.14 -10.84 -5.44
N LEU A 33 7.12 -10.21 -4.27
CA LEU A 33 8.27 -10.09 -3.37
C LEU A 33 8.20 -11.03 -2.15
N GLY A 34 7.07 -11.72 -1.95
CA GLY A 34 6.81 -12.51 -0.75
C GLY A 34 6.30 -11.66 0.43
N GLU A 35 5.77 -12.33 1.46
CA GLU A 35 5.13 -11.66 2.59
C GLU A 35 6.10 -10.83 3.45
N GLU A 36 7.33 -11.31 3.66
CA GLU A 36 8.31 -10.62 4.49
C GLU A 36 8.70 -9.27 3.91
N VAL A 37 9.09 -9.25 2.63
CA VAL A 37 9.43 -8.01 1.93
C VAL A 37 8.18 -7.14 1.74
N GLY A 38 7.03 -7.76 1.46
CA GLY A 38 5.75 -7.04 1.37
C GLY A 38 5.41 -6.28 2.65
N ARG A 39 5.68 -6.87 3.83
CA ARG A 39 5.50 -6.21 5.12
C ARG A 39 6.41 -4.99 5.25
N VAL A 40 7.70 -5.13 4.92
CA VAL A 40 8.65 -4.01 4.94
C VAL A 40 8.18 -2.88 4.02
N CYS A 41 7.75 -3.20 2.79
CA CYS A 41 7.19 -2.20 1.89
C CYS A 41 5.93 -1.53 2.46
N GLY A 42 5.05 -2.31 3.11
CA GLY A 42 3.87 -1.78 3.78
C GLY A 42 4.22 -0.82 4.91
N ASP A 43 5.22 -1.15 5.72
CA ASP A 43 5.67 -0.31 6.84
C ASP A 43 6.29 0.99 6.33
N VAL A 44 7.11 0.94 5.26
CA VAL A 44 7.63 2.16 4.60
C VAL A 44 6.50 3.09 4.17
N HIS A 45 5.41 2.56 3.59
CA HIS A 45 4.26 3.40 3.23
C HIS A 45 3.58 4.03 4.45
N ARG A 46 3.37 3.26 5.53
CA ARG A 46 2.78 3.76 6.77
C ARG A 46 3.64 4.85 7.41
N ASP A 47 4.95 4.64 7.45
CA ASP A 47 5.92 5.60 7.99
C ASP A 47 5.93 6.92 7.20
N ASN A 48 5.57 6.88 5.91
CA ASN A 48 5.40 8.06 5.05
C ASN A 48 3.97 8.64 5.09
N GLY A 49 3.13 8.17 6.01
CA GLY A 49 1.79 8.70 6.26
C GLY A 49 0.72 8.23 5.27
N VAL A 50 0.93 7.11 4.57
CA VAL A 50 -0.16 6.43 3.87
C VAL A 50 -1.03 5.69 4.89
N ASP A 51 -2.35 5.91 4.85
CA ASP A 51 -3.32 5.05 5.53
C ASP A 51 -3.46 3.74 4.75
N LEU A 52 -2.57 2.78 5.04
CA LEU A 52 -2.53 1.48 4.39
C LEU A 52 -3.38 0.45 5.14
N ARG A 53 -4.48 0.02 4.51
CA ARG A 53 -5.40 -1.01 5.02
C ARG A 53 -5.20 -2.31 4.24
N THR A 54 -4.70 -3.34 4.91
CA THR A 54 -4.47 -4.67 4.33
C THR A 54 -5.55 -5.67 4.76
N GLY A 55 -5.72 -6.75 3.99
CA GLY A 55 -6.78 -7.73 4.22
C GLY A 55 -8.18 -7.20 3.94
N VAL A 56 -8.31 -6.10 3.18
CA VAL A 56 -9.60 -5.45 2.90
C VAL A 56 -9.79 -5.27 1.39
N GLY A 57 -10.95 -5.68 0.88
CA GLY A 57 -11.37 -5.47 -0.50
C GLY A 57 -12.32 -4.28 -0.64
N VAL A 58 -12.52 -3.85 -1.88
CA VAL A 58 -13.57 -2.87 -2.25
C VAL A 58 -14.73 -3.63 -2.90
N GLU A 59 -15.95 -3.48 -2.38
CA GLU A 59 -17.15 -4.17 -2.89
C GLU A 59 -17.96 -3.32 -3.87
N ALA A 60 -18.08 -2.01 -3.61
CA ALA A 60 -18.79 -1.04 -4.43
C ALA A 60 -18.17 0.36 -4.29
N ILE A 61 -18.53 1.28 -5.19
CA ILE A 61 -18.20 2.71 -5.16
C ILE A 61 -19.50 3.51 -5.08
#